data_AF-A0A3N2H1V4-F1
#
_entry.id   AF-A0A3N2H1V4-F1
#
_cell.length_a   1.000
_cell.length_b   1.000
_cell.length_c   1.000
_cell.angle_alpha   90.00
_cell.angle_beta   90.00
_cell.angle_gamma   90.00
#
_symmetry.space_group_name_H-M   'P 1'
#
loop_
_entity.id
_entity.type
_entity.pdbx_description
1 polymer ?
#
loop_
_entity_poly.entity_id
_entity_poly.type
_entity_poly.pdbx_seq_one_letter_code
_entity_poly.pdbx_strand_id
1 'polypeptide(L)'
;MGRHRTRSQNSILVLVAIIATMAVAVTPAVVQSLPFGLAIQGLGDDVTTNAESLRDIRVLAARDSDLDRVAVTLDDQPVTTNRDGGRLVLPPLKIGDGEHTLAARLPNEVPGLPDAVVTRTFTVDNTAPELSFQPIEISDPRKPVTLRGMAKGAEKVTVQGEEVKVNEFGNFTATIPTPPAKIEIGAQDAAGNRAAGRVPVRARHPGMRGVHMTAVAWTAPALREPVLQMARDGLIDTVQLDIKDESGEVGYNSQVPLAKEIGAAKNYYDLRGVVEQLHKEGIRVVGRLVAFRDPVLARASWESGKRDRVVQSADGQPWASGYGEYAFTNFANREVREYNIALATEAARAGFDDILYDYVRRPEGPIEQLRFPGLEGTPEEGIVDFLAESRNAVRAEGAYLGASVFGIAVNRPTQIGQDITAMARKVDYIAPMIYPSHWGSGEYGVSDPESQPLEITQRSLAAFAEKAAGTQTVIIPWIQAFSMSVHYGRDQIRAQLDGARANGMDSFLLWNASCKYNAADLAP
;
A
#
# COMPACT_ATOMS: atom_id res chain seq x y z
N MET A 1 45.15 -19.10 27.16
CA MET A 1 45.08 -19.95 25.95
C MET A 1 43.61 -20.21 25.67
N GLY A 2 43.12 -19.92 24.46
CA GLY A 2 41.71 -20.13 24.08
C GLY A 2 40.95 -18.85 23.73
N ARG A 3 41.24 -18.28 22.56
CA ARG A 3 40.43 -17.24 21.90
C ARG A 3 39.15 -17.88 21.35
N HIS A 4 37.98 -17.34 21.67
CA HIS A 4 36.81 -17.43 20.78
C HIS A 4 36.14 -16.06 20.67
N ARG A 5 36.24 -15.49 19.46
CA ARG A 5 35.47 -14.34 18.98
C ARG A 5 34.05 -14.80 18.68
N THR A 6 33.04 -14.09 19.16
CA THR A 6 31.69 -14.13 18.57
C THR A 6 31.23 -12.71 18.28
N ARG A 7 30.77 -12.56 17.03
CA ARG A 7 30.50 -11.34 16.27
C ARG A 7 29.34 -10.52 16.85
N SER A 8 29.48 -9.20 16.79
CA SER A 8 28.38 -8.24 16.83
C SER A 8 27.50 -8.41 15.59
N GLN A 9 26.19 -8.54 15.79
CA GLN A 9 25.22 -8.41 14.70
C GLN A 9 24.63 -7.00 14.76
N ASN A 10 25.08 -6.16 13.82
CA ASN A 10 24.45 -4.89 13.52
C ASN A 10 23.15 -5.18 12.74
N SER A 11 22.03 -4.75 13.30
CA SER A 11 20.72 -4.75 12.62
C SER A 11 20.72 -3.64 11.57
N ILE A 12 20.82 -4.00 10.29
CA ILE A 12 20.65 -3.08 9.17
C ILE A 12 19.16 -3.00 8.87
N LEU A 13 18.57 -1.80 9.04
CA LEU A 13 17.28 -1.42 8.47
C LEU A 13 17.36 -1.59 6.94
N VAL A 14 16.55 -2.47 6.37
CA VAL A 14 16.37 -2.56 4.93
C VAL A 14 15.25 -1.59 4.53
N LEU A 15 15.66 -0.40 4.09
CA LEU A 15 14.80 0.49 3.31
C LEU A 15 14.65 -0.13 1.92
N VAL A 16 13.52 -0.79 1.66
CA VAL A 16 13.22 -1.36 0.34
C VAL A 16 12.80 -0.20 -0.59
N ALA A 17 13.78 0.49 -1.16
CA ALA A 17 13.60 1.20 -2.41
C ALA A 17 13.71 0.15 -3.53
N ILE A 18 12.58 -0.29 -4.08
CA ILE A 18 12.57 -1.19 -5.25
C ILE A 18 12.98 -0.36 -6.47
N ILE A 19 14.29 -0.19 -6.65
CA ILE A 19 14.87 0.17 -7.93
C ILE A 19 14.87 -1.13 -8.73
N ALA A 20 14.01 -1.22 -9.76
CA ALA A 20 14.06 -2.30 -10.75
C ALA A 20 15.43 -2.25 -11.47
N THR A 21 16.45 -2.84 -10.86
CA THR A 21 17.82 -2.88 -11.36
C THR A 21 17.93 -4.03 -12.35
N MET A 22 17.28 -3.88 -13.51
CA MET A 22 17.65 -4.70 -14.66
C MET A 22 18.97 -4.15 -15.19
N ALA A 23 20.05 -4.85 -14.85
CA ALA A 23 21.38 -4.62 -15.34
C ALA A 23 21.35 -4.55 -16.88
N VAL A 24 21.76 -3.41 -17.43
CA VAL A 24 22.25 -3.36 -18.80
C VAL A 24 23.40 -4.37 -18.86
N ALA A 25 23.32 -5.32 -19.78
CA ALA A 25 24.43 -6.22 -20.06
C ALA A 25 25.60 -5.37 -20.57
N VAL A 26 26.43 -4.88 -19.64
CA VAL A 26 27.75 -4.35 -19.97
C VAL A 26 28.56 -5.58 -20.37
N THR A 27 28.58 -5.89 -21.66
CA THR A 27 29.51 -6.86 -22.22
C THR A 27 30.92 -6.48 -21.77
N PRO A 28 31.67 -7.38 -21.11
CA PRO A 28 33.04 -7.11 -20.74
C PRO A 28 33.81 -6.73 -22.01
N ALA A 29 34.53 -5.62 -21.95
CA ALA A 29 35.39 -5.18 -23.04
C ALA A 29 36.41 -6.29 -23.33
N VAL A 30 36.16 -7.05 -24.40
CA VAL A 30 37.22 -7.80 -25.06
C VAL A 30 38.13 -6.72 -25.64
N VAL A 31 39.29 -6.51 -25.01
CA VAL A 31 40.38 -5.70 -25.56
C VAL A 31 40.90 -6.45 -26.78
N GLN A 32 40.17 -6.37 -27.88
CA GLN A 32 40.67 -6.73 -29.20
C GLN A 32 41.74 -5.70 -29.55
N SER A 33 42.89 -6.17 -30.03
CA SER A 33 43.90 -5.35 -30.69
C SER A 33 43.22 -4.34 -31.62
N LEU A 34 43.41 -3.04 -31.39
CA LEU A 34 42.80 -1.97 -32.20
C LEU A 34 43.12 -2.23 -33.68
N PRO A 35 42.16 -2.66 -34.52
CA PRO A 35 42.42 -2.80 -35.93
C PRO A 35 42.69 -1.37 -36.43
N PHE A 36 43.89 -1.14 -36.98
CA PHE A 36 44.26 0.14 -37.59
C PHE A 36 44.36 1.35 -36.61
N GLY A 37 44.47 1.11 -35.31
CA GLY A 37 44.74 2.15 -34.32
C GLY A 37 43.55 3.04 -33.93
N LEU A 38 42.32 2.66 -34.29
CA LEU A 38 41.07 3.28 -33.85
C LEU A 38 40.07 2.25 -33.34
N ALA A 39 39.21 2.62 -32.40
CA ALA A 39 38.03 1.83 -32.04
C ALA A 39 36.86 2.69 -31.57
N ILE A 40 35.65 2.18 -31.81
CA ILE A 40 34.41 2.64 -31.21
C ILE A 40 34.04 1.66 -30.09
N GLN A 41 33.95 2.16 -28.86
CA GLN A 41 33.54 1.41 -27.66
C GLN A 41 32.11 1.84 -27.27
N GLY A 42 31.31 0.89 -26.77
CA GLY A 42 29.93 1.15 -26.34
C GLY A 42 28.88 1.01 -27.44
N LEU A 43 29.30 0.64 -28.67
CA LEU A 43 28.40 0.33 -29.79
C LEU A 43 28.95 -0.86 -30.59
N GLY A 44 28.18 -1.94 -30.63
CA GLY A 44 28.44 -3.09 -31.50
C GLY A 44 28.10 -2.78 -32.96
N ASP A 45 28.51 -3.67 -33.87
CA ASP A 45 28.09 -3.60 -35.27
C ASP A 45 26.77 -4.35 -35.44
N ASP A 46 25.88 -3.84 -36.30
CA ASP A 46 24.54 -4.37 -36.60
C ASP A 46 23.64 -4.57 -35.36
N VAL A 47 23.78 -3.71 -34.35
CA VAL A 47 22.97 -3.77 -33.12
C VAL A 47 21.74 -2.86 -33.20
N THR A 48 20.63 -3.28 -32.58
CA THR A 48 19.50 -2.39 -32.29
C THR A 48 19.69 -1.74 -30.92
N THR A 49 19.48 -0.44 -30.83
CA THR A 49 19.70 0.35 -29.60
C THR A 49 18.79 1.58 -29.59
N ASN A 50 18.79 2.34 -28.49
CA ASN A 50 18.05 3.59 -28.37
C ASN A 50 18.97 4.79 -28.18
N ALA A 51 18.45 6.01 -28.38
CA ALA A 51 19.25 7.22 -28.31
C ALA A 51 19.88 7.48 -26.93
N GLU A 52 19.29 6.95 -25.84
CA GLU A 52 19.85 7.09 -24.50
C GLU A 52 21.13 6.25 -24.33
N SER A 53 21.13 5.03 -24.82
CA SER A 53 22.26 4.09 -24.75
C SER A 53 23.47 4.56 -25.55
N LEU A 54 23.25 5.39 -26.59
CA LEU A 54 24.32 5.97 -27.40
C LEU A 54 25.18 7.02 -26.66
N ARG A 55 24.73 7.49 -25.48
CA ARG A 55 25.51 8.45 -24.66
C ARG A 55 26.80 7.85 -24.12
N ASP A 56 26.90 6.52 -24.07
CA ASP A 56 28.07 5.81 -23.55
C ASP A 56 29.10 5.47 -24.62
N ILE A 57 28.88 5.90 -25.87
CA ILE A 57 29.84 5.69 -26.96
C ILE A 57 31.11 6.49 -26.70
N ARG A 58 32.26 5.82 -26.88
CA ARG A 58 33.59 6.42 -26.80
C ARG A 58 34.37 6.06 -28.06
N VAL A 59 35.14 7.01 -28.58
CA VAL A 59 36.12 6.74 -29.64
C VAL A 59 37.51 6.75 -29.03
N LEU A 60 38.26 5.69 -29.30
CA LEU A 60 39.61 5.44 -28.81
C LEU A 60 40.59 5.44 -29.98
N ALA A 61 41.82 5.90 -29.74
CA ALA A 61 42.92 5.80 -30.68
C ALA A 61 44.14 5.13 -30.00
N ALA A 62 45.01 4.51 -30.79
CA ALA A 62 46.20 3.83 -30.28
C ALA A 62 47.22 4.79 -29.65
N ARG A 63 47.30 6.03 -30.16
CA ARG A 63 48.10 7.10 -29.57
C ARG A 63 47.17 8.24 -29.17
N ASP A 64 47.40 8.77 -27.98
CA ASP A 64 46.60 9.86 -27.42
C ASP A 64 46.67 11.14 -28.27
N SER A 65 47.81 11.36 -28.93
CA SER A 65 48.02 12.46 -29.89
C SER A 65 47.22 12.33 -31.19
N ASP A 66 46.73 11.14 -31.52
CA ASP A 66 45.97 10.93 -32.75
C ASP A 66 44.50 11.38 -32.60
N LEU A 67 43.98 11.42 -31.37
CA LEU A 67 42.58 11.79 -31.08
C LEU A 67 42.20 13.19 -31.57
N ASP A 68 43.13 14.14 -31.54
CA ASP A 68 42.89 15.52 -31.97
C ASP A 68 42.67 15.63 -33.50
N ARG A 69 42.96 14.56 -34.25
CA ARG A 69 42.80 14.48 -35.72
C ARG A 69 41.67 13.55 -36.15
N VAL A 70 41.02 12.88 -35.21
CA VAL A 70 39.92 11.98 -35.51
C VAL A 70 38.68 12.79 -35.89
N ALA A 71 38.15 12.53 -37.07
CA ALA A 71 36.84 13.04 -37.49
C ALA A 71 35.79 11.96 -37.22
N VAL A 72 34.73 12.32 -36.50
CA VAL A 72 33.57 11.44 -36.27
C VAL A 72 32.40 11.94 -37.10
N THR A 73 31.75 11.03 -37.83
CA THR A 73 30.55 11.31 -38.61
C THR A 73 29.42 10.37 -38.23
N LEU A 74 28.19 10.87 -38.28
CA LEU A 74 26.95 10.12 -38.13
C LEU A 74 26.12 10.38 -39.38
N ASP A 75 25.82 9.33 -40.14
CA ASP A 75 25.14 9.41 -41.45
C ASP A 75 25.80 10.43 -42.38
N ASP A 76 27.14 10.32 -42.47
CA ASP A 76 28.02 11.23 -43.21
C ASP A 76 28.01 12.70 -42.76
N GLN A 77 27.28 13.05 -41.69
CA GLN A 77 27.30 14.37 -41.08
C GLN A 77 28.34 14.46 -39.96
N PRO A 78 29.18 15.51 -39.92
CA PRO A 78 30.16 15.70 -38.86
C PRO A 78 29.51 15.79 -37.47
N VAL A 79 30.05 15.04 -36.50
CA VAL A 79 29.65 15.10 -35.09
C VAL A 79 30.74 15.79 -34.28
N THR A 80 30.40 16.89 -33.60
CA THR A 80 31.33 17.57 -32.70
C THR A 80 31.57 16.72 -31.46
N THR A 81 32.78 16.18 -31.31
CA THR A 81 33.17 15.40 -30.13
C THR A 81 33.93 16.24 -29.11
N ASN A 82 33.85 15.85 -27.84
CA ASN A 82 34.65 16.42 -26.76
C ASN A 82 35.73 15.43 -26.32
N ARG A 83 36.93 15.92 -26.01
CA ARG A 83 38.00 15.10 -25.44
C ARG A 83 37.82 14.96 -23.93
N ASP A 84 37.90 13.73 -23.44
CA ASP A 84 37.86 13.38 -22.02
C ASP A 84 39.04 12.45 -21.70
N GLY A 85 40.22 13.03 -21.49
CA GLY A 85 41.47 12.28 -21.35
C GLY A 85 41.81 11.50 -22.63
N GLY A 86 42.03 10.19 -22.49
CA GLY A 86 42.47 9.28 -23.57
C GLY A 86 41.39 8.83 -24.56
N ARG A 87 40.30 9.60 -24.70
CA ARG A 87 39.12 9.23 -25.49
C ARG A 87 38.35 10.45 -25.97
N LEU A 88 37.61 10.28 -27.05
CA LEU A 88 36.57 11.21 -27.49
C LEU A 88 35.19 10.73 -27.04
N VAL A 89 34.39 11.68 -26.57
CA VAL A 89 33.01 11.49 -26.12
C VAL A 89 32.09 12.24 -27.07
N LEU A 90 31.02 11.57 -27.50
CA LEU A 90 29.99 12.19 -28.33
C LEU A 90 28.99 12.95 -27.43
N PRO A 91 28.46 14.10 -27.87
CA PRO A 91 27.33 14.74 -27.21
C PRO A 91 26.09 13.85 -27.32
N PRO A 92 25.04 14.08 -26.50
CA PRO A 92 23.76 13.41 -26.68
C PRO A 92 23.25 13.57 -28.12
N LEU A 93 23.19 12.46 -28.85
CA LEU A 93 22.78 12.43 -30.25
C LEU A 93 21.25 12.51 -30.32
N LYS A 94 20.73 13.45 -31.12
CA LYS A 94 19.30 13.55 -31.42
C LYS A 94 19.05 12.91 -32.79
N ILE A 95 18.88 11.59 -32.81
CA ILE A 95 18.60 10.82 -34.01
C ILE A 95 17.24 10.14 -33.92
N GLY A 96 16.57 10.04 -35.06
CA GLY A 96 15.27 9.37 -35.17
C GLY A 96 15.42 7.86 -35.24
N ASP A 97 14.29 7.18 -35.41
CA ASP A 97 14.29 5.73 -35.61
C ASP A 97 14.76 5.39 -37.04
N GLY A 98 15.48 4.28 -37.18
CA GLY A 98 16.01 3.81 -38.47
C GLY A 98 17.44 3.30 -38.41
N GLU A 99 17.98 2.97 -39.58
CA GLU A 99 19.37 2.55 -39.72
C GLU A 99 20.29 3.78 -39.75
N HIS A 100 21.38 3.72 -38.98
CA HIS A 100 22.36 4.77 -38.85
C HIS A 100 23.76 4.22 -38.96
N THR A 101 24.69 5.05 -39.42
CA THR A 101 26.10 4.70 -39.54
C THR A 101 26.97 5.69 -38.78
N LEU A 102 27.72 5.21 -37.78
CA LEU A 102 28.74 5.98 -37.08
C LEU A 102 30.12 5.60 -37.61
N ALA A 103 30.87 6.57 -38.11
CA ALA A 103 32.25 6.36 -38.55
C ALA A 103 33.21 7.26 -37.78
N ALA A 104 34.36 6.70 -37.39
CA ALA A 104 35.50 7.46 -36.90
C ALA A 104 36.67 7.26 -37.88
N ARG A 105 37.22 8.38 -38.36
CA ARG A 105 38.25 8.43 -39.39
C ARG A 105 39.48 9.17 -38.86
N LEU A 106 40.64 8.53 -38.94
CA LEU A 106 41.94 9.13 -38.65
C LEU A 106 42.73 9.26 -39.96
N PRO A 107 42.96 10.50 -40.45
CA PRO A 107 43.72 10.74 -41.66
C PRO A 107 45.15 10.21 -41.59
N ASN A 108 45.64 9.59 -42.65
CA ASN A 108 47.04 9.15 -42.72
C ASN A 108 48.00 10.35 -42.82
N GLU A 109 49.13 10.31 -42.13
CA GLU A 109 50.16 11.35 -42.22
C GLU A 109 50.95 11.27 -43.53
N VAL A 110 50.96 10.09 -44.17
CA VAL A 110 51.68 9.86 -45.42
C VAL A 110 50.71 10.06 -46.60
N PRO A 111 50.94 11.04 -47.48
CA PRO A 111 50.11 11.26 -48.65
C PRO A 111 50.02 10.01 -49.54
N GLY A 112 48.80 9.61 -49.89
CA GLY A 112 48.55 8.45 -50.77
C GLY A 112 48.38 7.11 -50.04
N LEU A 113 48.59 7.05 -48.72
CA LEU A 113 48.17 5.90 -47.91
C LEU A 113 46.71 6.04 -47.45
N PRO A 114 45.98 4.93 -47.29
CA PRO A 114 44.60 4.96 -46.83
C PRO A 114 44.50 5.43 -45.37
N ASP A 115 43.40 6.12 -45.06
CA ASP A 115 43.06 6.53 -43.70
C ASP A 115 42.61 5.32 -42.87
N ALA A 116 42.83 5.38 -41.56
CA ALA A 116 42.20 4.42 -40.66
C ALA A 116 40.74 4.81 -40.47
N VAL A 117 39.82 3.89 -40.76
CA VAL A 117 38.37 4.10 -40.60
C VAL A 117 37.80 2.93 -39.82
N VAL A 118 37.06 3.23 -38.77
CA VAL A 118 36.19 2.28 -38.10
C VAL A 118 34.75 2.74 -38.24
N THR A 119 33.91 1.85 -38.73
CA THR A 119 32.49 2.09 -38.96
C THR A 119 31.66 1.15 -38.09
N ARG A 120 30.51 1.64 -37.64
CA ARG A 120 29.46 0.87 -36.99
C ARG A 120 28.14 1.19 -37.65
N THR A 121 27.47 0.16 -38.16
CA THR A 121 26.08 0.25 -38.56
C THR A 121 25.21 -0.19 -37.39
N PHE A 122 24.12 0.52 -37.13
CA PHE A 122 23.21 0.20 -36.03
C PHE A 122 21.80 0.70 -36.35
N THR A 123 20.80 0.09 -35.73
CA THR A 123 19.41 0.54 -35.83
C THR A 123 19.02 1.26 -34.55
N VAL A 124 18.45 2.45 -34.69
CA VAL A 124 17.84 3.18 -33.59
C VAL A 124 16.35 2.88 -33.55
N ASP A 125 15.88 2.49 -32.38
CA ASP A 125 14.47 2.39 -32.04
C ASP A 125 14.25 3.10 -30.70
N ASN A 126 13.49 4.20 -30.70
CA ASN A 126 13.13 4.94 -29.50
C ASN A 126 11.68 4.65 -29.06
N THR A 127 11.01 3.68 -29.66
CA THR A 127 9.62 3.34 -29.38
C THR A 127 9.55 2.30 -28.27
N ALA A 128 9.10 2.72 -27.09
CA ALA A 128 8.93 1.79 -25.96
C ALA A 128 7.83 0.74 -26.21
N PRO A 129 7.94 -0.46 -25.62
CA PRO A 129 6.91 -1.48 -25.72
C PRO A 129 5.52 -1.01 -25.28
N GLU A 130 4.47 -1.46 -25.98
CA GLU A 130 3.08 -1.18 -25.60
C GLU A 130 2.57 -2.25 -24.64
N LEU A 131 2.07 -1.83 -23.48
CA LEU A 131 1.52 -2.72 -22.44
C LEU A 131 0.00 -2.63 -22.37
N SER A 132 -0.67 -3.78 -22.33
CA SER A 132 -2.12 -3.89 -22.07
C SER A 132 -2.46 -5.14 -21.27
N PHE A 133 -3.49 -5.08 -20.43
CA PHE A 133 -3.82 -6.14 -19.47
C PHE A 133 -5.32 -6.23 -19.22
N GLN A 134 -5.77 -7.42 -18.82
CA GLN A 134 -7.14 -7.60 -18.34
C GLN A 134 -7.27 -7.11 -16.88
N PRO A 135 -8.38 -6.44 -16.52
CA PRO A 135 -8.67 -6.14 -15.12
C PRO A 135 -8.71 -7.41 -14.28
N ILE A 136 -8.16 -7.34 -13.06
CA ILE A 136 -8.18 -8.44 -12.11
C ILE A 136 -9.22 -8.14 -11.03
N GLU A 137 -10.16 -9.06 -10.84
CA GLU A 137 -11.07 -9.05 -9.70
C GLU A 137 -10.93 -10.36 -8.90
N ILE A 138 -10.83 -10.26 -7.58
CA ILE A 138 -10.70 -11.39 -6.65
C ILE A 138 -11.76 -11.31 -5.56
N SER A 139 -12.23 -12.47 -5.11
CA SER A 139 -13.13 -12.61 -3.96
C SER A 139 -12.44 -13.12 -2.70
N ASP A 140 -11.15 -13.46 -2.80
CA ASP A 140 -10.34 -13.99 -1.71
C ASP A 140 -8.87 -13.59 -1.93
N PRO A 141 -8.29 -12.73 -1.07
CA PRO A 141 -6.89 -12.30 -1.16
C PRO A 141 -5.87 -13.43 -0.96
N ARG A 142 -6.29 -14.59 -0.44
CA ARG A 142 -5.41 -15.75 -0.23
C ARG A 142 -5.33 -16.68 -1.43
N LYS A 143 -6.18 -16.47 -2.44
CA LYS A 143 -6.23 -17.33 -3.62
C LYS A 143 -5.33 -16.81 -4.73
N PRO A 144 -4.63 -17.69 -5.46
CA PRO A 144 -3.85 -17.29 -6.61
C PRO A 144 -4.71 -16.63 -7.69
N VAL A 145 -4.12 -15.66 -8.39
CA VAL A 145 -4.75 -15.03 -9.55
C VAL A 145 -3.86 -15.16 -10.78
N THR A 146 -4.48 -15.24 -11.95
CA THR A 146 -3.75 -15.26 -13.22
C THR A 146 -3.90 -13.91 -13.91
N LEU A 147 -2.79 -13.18 -14.04
CA LEU A 147 -2.67 -12.01 -14.89
C LEU A 147 -2.51 -12.46 -16.35
N ARG A 148 -3.30 -11.84 -17.24
CA ARG A 148 -3.17 -12.00 -18.70
C ARG A 148 -2.97 -10.63 -19.32
N GLY A 149 -1.97 -10.52 -20.19
CA GLY A 149 -1.67 -9.27 -20.85
C GLY A 149 -0.92 -9.45 -22.17
N MET A 150 -0.69 -8.32 -22.82
CA MET A 150 0.08 -8.19 -24.04
C MET A 150 1.12 -7.09 -23.86
N ALA A 151 2.36 -7.38 -24.24
CA ALA A 151 3.51 -6.51 -24.25
C ALA A 151 4.07 -6.49 -25.68
N LYS A 152 3.46 -5.67 -26.54
CA LYS A 152 3.80 -5.63 -27.96
C LYS A 152 5.15 -4.95 -28.13
N GLY A 153 6.06 -5.60 -28.86
CA GLY A 153 7.44 -5.14 -29.05
C GLY A 153 8.39 -5.45 -27.89
N ALA A 154 7.91 -6.07 -26.80
CA ALA A 154 8.78 -6.45 -25.69
C ALA A 154 9.54 -7.76 -25.99
N GLU A 155 10.82 -7.78 -25.69
CA GLU A 155 11.64 -8.99 -25.64
C GLU A 155 11.63 -9.61 -24.24
N LYS A 156 11.58 -8.76 -23.20
CA LYS A 156 11.53 -9.16 -21.80
C LYS A 156 10.32 -8.53 -21.12
N VAL A 157 9.58 -9.33 -20.36
CA VAL A 157 8.50 -8.86 -19.50
C VAL A 157 8.73 -9.36 -18.08
N THR A 158 8.53 -8.50 -17.11
CA THR A 158 8.55 -8.85 -15.69
C THR A 158 7.20 -8.56 -15.05
N VAL A 159 6.78 -9.44 -14.14
CA VAL A 159 5.60 -9.27 -13.30
C VAL A 159 6.06 -9.40 -11.85
N GLN A 160 5.84 -8.36 -11.04
CA GLN A 160 6.41 -8.27 -9.68
C GLN A 160 7.94 -8.47 -9.62
N GLY A 161 8.65 -8.06 -10.67
CA GLY A 161 10.10 -8.22 -10.79
C GLY A 161 10.56 -9.61 -11.25
N GLU A 162 9.65 -10.57 -11.41
CA GLU A 162 9.97 -11.89 -11.95
C GLU A 162 9.74 -11.93 -13.47
N GLU A 163 10.69 -12.47 -14.22
CA GLU A 163 10.58 -12.59 -15.68
C GLU A 163 9.50 -13.62 -16.07
N VAL A 164 8.65 -13.25 -17.03
CA VAL A 164 7.57 -14.10 -17.54
C VAL A 164 7.74 -14.35 -19.03
N LYS A 165 7.38 -15.56 -19.46
CA LYS A 165 7.46 -15.92 -20.88
C LYS A 165 6.44 -15.13 -21.68
N VAL A 166 6.94 -14.55 -22.77
CA VAL A 166 6.15 -13.84 -23.78
C VAL A 166 6.16 -14.67 -25.05
N ASN A 167 5.01 -14.80 -25.72
CA ASN A 167 4.96 -15.47 -27.02
C ASN A 167 5.32 -14.51 -28.17
N GLU A 168 5.43 -15.04 -29.38
CA GLU A 168 5.77 -14.27 -30.59
C GLU A 168 4.82 -13.10 -30.90
N PHE A 169 3.60 -13.11 -30.36
CA PHE A 169 2.61 -12.06 -30.51
C PHE A 169 2.62 -11.06 -29.34
N GLY A 170 3.59 -11.15 -28.43
CA GLY A 170 3.68 -10.29 -27.25
C GLY A 170 2.75 -10.68 -26.10
N ASN A 171 2.01 -11.79 -26.17
CA ASN A 171 1.11 -12.19 -25.08
C ASN A 171 1.88 -12.90 -23.97
N PHE A 172 1.49 -12.63 -22.72
CA PHE A 172 2.05 -13.27 -21.54
C PHE A 172 0.96 -13.63 -20.52
N THR A 173 1.29 -14.60 -19.68
CA THR A 173 0.46 -15.00 -18.53
C THR A 173 1.34 -15.18 -17.30
N ALA A 174 0.88 -14.70 -16.16
CA ALA A 174 1.58 -14.84 -14.88
C ALA A 174 0.61 -15.27 -13.78
N THR A 175 0.98 -16.26 -12.97
CA THR A 175 0.21 -16.67 -11.80
C THR A 175 0.83 -16.05 -10.56
N ILE A 176 0.06 -15.28 -9.82
CA ILE A 176 0.46 -14.63 -8.58
C ILE A 176 -0.19 -15.40 -7.42
N PRO A 177 0.56 -16.13 -6.58
CA PRO A 177 0.00 -16.97 -5.52
C PRO A 177 -0.82 -16.20 -4.47
N THR A 178 -0.31 -15.03 -4.07
CA THR A 178 -0.97 -14.12 -3.12
C THR A 178 -1.01 -12.74 -3.74
N PRO A 179 -2.14 -12.34 -4.35
CA PRO A 179 -2.21 -11.11 -5.10
C PRO A 179 -2.10 -9.88 -4.19
N PRO A 180 -1.10 -9.01 -4.41
CA PRO A 180 -1.03 -7.74 -3.71
C PRO A 180 -2.11 -6.78 -4.20
N ALA A 181 -2.26 -5.63 -3.53
CA ALA A 181 -3.19 -4.56 -3.93
C ALA A 181 -2.99 -4.06 -5.38
N LYS A 182 -1.75 -4.11 -5.89
CA LYS A 182 -1.36 -3.68 -7.24
C LYS A 182 -0.28 -4.61 -7.77
N ILE A 183 -0.39 -5.01 -9.03
CA ILE A 183 0.62 -5.79 -9.73
C ILE A 183 1.46 -4.87 -10.60
N GLU A 184 2.76 -4.78 -10.29
CA GLU A 184 3.73 -4.04 -11.11
C GLU A 184 4.18 -4.91 -12.29
N ILE A 185 4.26 -4.30 -13.47
CA ILE A 185 4.64 -4.94 -14.72
C ILE A 185 5.72 -4.09 -15.39
N GLY A 186 6.81 -4.72 -15.81
CA GLY A 186 7.85 -4.10 -16.62
C GLY A 186 7.94 -4.76 -17.98
N ALA A 187 8.25 -4.00 -19.02
CA ALA A 187 8.63 -4.52 -20.32
C ALA A 187 9.87 -3.81 -20.85
N GLN A 188 10.69 -4.54 -21.57
CA GLN A 188 11.86 -4.03 -22.26
C GLN A 188 11.97 -4.68 -23.65
N ASP A 189 12.29 -3.88 -24.67
CA ASP A 189 12.59 -4.35 -26.03
C ASP A 189 14.09 -4.63 -26.23
N ALA A 190 14.45 -5.07 -27.42
CA ALA A 190 15.84 -5.32 -27.82
C ALA A 190 16.70 -4.05 -27.83
N ALA A 191 16.10 -2.89 -28.10
CA ALA A 191 16.76 -1.58 -28.14
C ALA A 191 17.08 -1.03 -26.74
N GLY A 192 16.48 -1.62 -25.71
CA GLY A 192 16.64 -1.23 -24.31
C GLY A 192 15.56 -0.25 -23.81
N ASN A 193 14.58 0.13 -24.64
CA ASN A 193 13.47 0.97 -24.20
C ASN A 193 12.62 0.24 -23.17
N ARG A 194 11.99 0.99 -22.28
CA ARG A 194 11.26 0.44 -21.13
C ARG A 194 9.85 0.97 -21.06
N ALA A 195 8.93 0.09 -20.72
CA ALA A 195 7.57 0.42 -20.35
C ALA A 195 7.26 -0.15 -18.96
N ALA A 196 6.45 0.57 -18.20
CA ALA A 196 6.00 0.14 -16.89
C ALA A 196 4.48 0.28 -16.79
N GLY A 197 3.84 -0.70 -16.16
CA GLY A 197 2.40 -0.73 -15.95
C GLY A 197 2.05 -1.17 -14.54
N ARG A 198 0.86 -0.76 -14.08
CA ARG A 198 0.31 -1.12 -12.78
C ARG A 198 -1.11 -1.62 -12.94
N VAL A 199 -1.36 -2.87 -12.57
CA VAL A 199 -2.69 -3.47 -12.60
C VAL A 199 -3.28 -3.45 -11.19
N PRO A 200 -4.33 -2.66 -10.91
CA PRO A 200 -5.01 -2.73 -9.63
C PRO A 200 -5.69 -4.09 -9.48
N VAL A 201 -5.43 -4.77 -8.36
CA VAL A 201 -6.17 -5.98 -7.99
C VAL A 201 -7.39 -5.56 -7.21
N ARG A 202 -8.54 -5.76 -7.84
CA ARG A 202 -9.83 -5.35 -7.31
C ARG A 202 -10.33 -6.47 -6.42
N ALA A 203 -10.48 -6.20 -5.13
CA ALA A 203 -10.93 -7.23 -4.20
C ALA A 203 -12.35 -6.95 -3.77
N ARG A 204 -13.28 -7.79 -4.22
CA ARG A 204 -14.65 -7.72 -3.76
C ARG A 204 -14.72 -8.34 -2.36
N HIS A 205 -15.10 -7.53 -1.38
CA HIS A 205 -15.36 -8.03 -0.03
C HIS A 205 -16.56 -9.01 -0.08
N PRO A 206 -16.50 -10.19 0.57
CA PRO A 206 -17.55 -11.20 0.49
C PRO A 206 -18.85 -10.83 1.23
N GLY A 207 -18.81 -9.74 2.00
CA GLY A 207 -19.88 -9.35 2.93
C GLY A 207 -19.67 -9.94 4.31
N MET A 208 -20.37 -9.41 5.31
CA MET A 208 -20.34 -9.93 6.69
C MET A 208 -21.61 -9.54 7.46
N ARG A 209 -22.04 -10.43 8.36
CA ARG A 209 -22.96 -10.13 9.47
C ARG A 209 -22.18 -10.40 10.74
N GLY A 210 -21.63 -9.36 11.35
CA GLY A 210 -20.70 -9.52 12.46
C GLY A 210 -21.10 -8.85 13.75
N VAL A 211 -20.40 -9.23 14.83
CA VAL A 211 -20.53 -8.65 16.18
C VAL A 211 -19.16 -8.30 16.73
N HIS A 212 -19.09 -7.21 17.50
CA HIS A 212 -17.87 -6.80 18.19
C HIS A 212 -17.62 -7.60 19.48
N MET A 213 -16.38 -8.01 19.69
CA MET A 213 -15.85 -8.59 20.93
C MET A 213 -14.52 -7.93 21.29
N THR A 214 -14.42 -7.40 22.51
CA THR A 214 -13.11 -7.00 23.05
C THR A 214 -12.26 -8.23 23.35
N ALA A 215 -10.94 -8.05 23.39
CA ALA A 215 -10.00 -9.10 23.75
C ALA A 215 -10.30 -9.70 25.15
N VAL A 216 -10.69 -8.85 26.10
CA VAL A 216 -11.05 -9.28 27.46
C VAL A 216 -12.40 -10.00 27.48
N ALA A 217 -13.42 -9.49 26.78
CA ALA A 217 -14.73 -10.13 26.71
C ALA A 217 -14.66 -11.53 26.10
N TRP A 218 -13.77 -11.75 25.13
CA TRP A 218 -13.52 -13.06 24.53
C TRP A 218 -13.09 -14.13 25.55
N THR A 219 -12.40 -13.72 26.62
CA THR A 219 -11.95 -14.62 27.68
C THR A 219 -13.08 -15.11 28.58
N ALA A 220 -14.22 -14.42 28.57
CA ALA A 220 -15.36 -14.72 29.43
C ALA A 220 -16.39 -15.58 28.68
N PRO A 221 -16.59 -16.87 29.04
CA PRO A 221 -17.56 -17.73 28.37
C PRO A 221 -18.99 -17.15 28.37
N ALA A 222 -19.37 -16.43 29.42
CA ALA A 222 -20.69 -15.79 29.52
C ALA A 222 -20.97 -14.73 28.45
N LEU A 223 -19.92 -14.16 27.83
CA LEU A 223 -20.03 -13.21 26.72
C LEU A 223 -19.75 -13.89 25.38
N ARG A 224 -18.76 -14.79 25.34
CA ARG A 224 -18.35 -15.50 24.12
C ARG A 224 -19.36 -16.53 23.63
N GLU A 225 -19.89 -17.38 24.51
CA GLU A 225 -20.75 -18.50 24.09
C GLU A 225 -22.07 -18.03 23.45
N PRO A 226 -22.75 -16.96 23.91
CA PRO A 226 -23.90 -16.41 23.20
C PRO A 226 -23.58 -15.96 21.76
N VAL A 227 -22.39 -15.38 21.54
CA VAL A 227 -21.93 -14.98 20.20
C VAL A 227 -21.67 -16.20 19.32
N LEU A 228 -20.99 -17.23 19.83
CA LEU A 228 -20.79 -18.48 19.09
C LEU A 228 -22.12 -19.18 18.79
N GLN A 229 -23.08 -19.13 19.72
CA GLN A 229 -24.42 -19.67 19.49
C GLN A 229 -25.14 -18.93 18.35
N MET A 230 -25.07 -17.60 18.30
CA MET A 230 -25.63 -16.82 17.18
C MET A 230 -25.03 -17.24 15.83
N ALA A 231 -23.74 -17.58 15.78
CA ALA A 231 -23.10 -18.08 14.57
C ALA A 231 -23.60 -19.47 14.18
N ARG A 232 -23.74 -20.38 15.16
CA ARG A 232 -24.29 -21.74 14.94
C ARG A 232 -25.75 -21.71 14.49
N ASP A 233 -26.50 -20.71 14.95
CA ASP A 233 -27.89 -20.46 14.52
C ASP A 233 -27.97 -19.77 13.14
N GLY A 234 -26.83 -19.43 12.53
CA GLY A 234 -26.73 -18.79 11.21
C GLY A 234 -27.09 -17.30 11.18
N LEU A 235 -27.29 -16.68 12.34
CA LEU A 235 -27.66 -15.26 12.46
C LEU A 235 -26.50 -14.34 12.10
N ILE A 236 -25.28 -14.76 12.44
CA ILE A 236 -24.03 -14.07 12.13
C ILE A 236 -23.06 -15.04 11.43
N ASP A 237 -22.09 -14.50 10.70
CA ASP A 237 -21.03 -15.27 10.04
C ASP A 237 -19.63 -14.73 10.36
N THR A 238 -19.56 -13.69 11.19
CA THR A 238 -18.32 -12.94 11.45
C THR A 238 -18.24 -12.54 12.92
N VAL A 239 -17.04 -12.63 13.49
CA VAL A 239 -16.70 -12.01 14.77
C VAL A 239 -15.63 -10.97 14.51
N GLN A 240 -15.90 -9.73 14.92
CA GLN A 240 -14.87 -8.73 15.05
C GLN A 240 -14.24 -8.88 16.43
N LEU A 241 -12.96 -9.24 16.49
CA LEU A 241 -12.17 -9.36 17.72
C LEU A 241 -11.12 -8.25 17.78
N ASP A 242 -10.98 -7.60 18.93
CA ASP A 242 -9.99 -6.54 19.09
C ASP A 242 -8.56 -7.11 19.08
N ILE A 243 -7.74 -6.64 18.13
CA ILE A 243 -6.28 -6.76 18.15
C ILE A 243 -5.73 -5.80 19.19
N LYS A 244 -6.15 -4.52 19.10
CA LYS A 244 -5.79 -3.43 20.01
C LYS A 244 -6.97 -2.49 20.13
N ASP A 245 -7.41 -2.24 21.36
CA ASP A 245 -8.52 -1.32 21.64
C ASP A 245 -8.02 0.08 22.01
N GLU A 246 -8.93 0.99 22.33
CA GLU A 246 -8.65 2.38 22.68
C GLU A 246 -7.89 2.59 24.00
N SER A 247 -7.69 1.52 24.79
CA SER A 247 -6.80 1.54 25.93
C SER A 247 -5.32 1.41 25.53
N GLY A 248 -5.04 1.09 24.25
CA GLY A 248 -3.68 0.87 23.74
C GLY A 248 -3.12 -0.53 24.03
N GLU A 249 -3.93 -1.41 24.63
CA GLU A 249 -3.54 -2.78 24.92
C GLU A 249 -3.74 -3.71 23.72
N VAL A 250 -2.73 -4.51 23.40
CA VAL A 250 -2.81 -5.55 22.37
C VAL A 250 -3.28 -6.84 23.01
N GLY A 251 -4.36 -7.44 22.50
CA GLY A 251 -5.10 -8.52 23.15
C GLY A 251 -4.33 -9.84 23.34
N TYR A 252 -3.28 -10.06 22.56
CA TYR A 252 -2.46 -11.27 22.56
C TYR A 252 -0.97 -10.93 22.71
N ASN A 253 -0.16 -11.97 22.95
CA ASN A 253 1.28 -11.84 23.17
C ASN A 253 2.00 -11.53 21.84
N SER A 254 1.92 -10.27 21.40
CA SER A 254 2.50 -9.80 20.15
C SER A 254 4.03 -9.91 20.16
N GLN A 255 4.58 -10.25 18.99
CA GLN A 255 6.01 -10.28 18.73
C GLN A 255 6.52 -8.99 18.08
N VAL A 256 5.66 -7.99 17.87
CA VAL A 256 6.08 -6.65 17.43
C VAL A 256 6.96 -6.02 18.51
N PRO A 257 8.23 -5.66 18.20
CA PRO A 257 9.19 -5.22 19.21
C PRO A 257 8.69 -4.06 20.08
N LEU A 258 8.09 -3.04 19.46
CA LEU A 258 7.60 -1.87 20.19
C LEU A 258 6.43 -2.22 21.12
N ALA A 259 5.55 -3.15 20.75
CA ALA A 259 4.44 -3.60 21.62
C ALA A 259 4.97 -4.21 22.93
N LYS A 260 6.07 -4.96 22.84
CA LYS A 260 6.73 -5.59 23.99
C LYS A 260 7.49 -4.56 24.83
N GLU A 261 8.22 -3.66 24.17
CA GLU A 261 9.00 -2.60 24.82
C GLU A 261 8.12 -1.72 25.71
N ILE A 262 6.95 -1.30 25.21
CA ILE A 262 6.04 -0.40 25.94
C ILE A 262 5.04 -1.14 26.84
N GLY A 263 5.09 -2.48 26.90
CA GLY A 263 4.16 -3.28 27.70
C GLY A 263 2.71 -3.30 27.19
N ALA A 264 2.48 -2.96 25.92
CA ALA A 264 1.16 -3.01 25.28
C ALA A 264 0.69 -4.45 25.03
N ALA A 265 1.60 -5.37 24.71
CA ALA A 265 1.28 -6.78 24.49
C ALA A 265 0.74 -7.45 25.76
N LYS A 266 -0.53 -7.84 25.74
CA LYS A 266 -1.18 -8.62 26.80
C LYS A 266 -1.25 -10.08 26.41
N ASN A 267 -1.89 -10.92 27.20
CA ASN A 267 -2.04 -12.34 26.89
C ASN A 267 -3.47 -12.78 27.21
N TYR A 268 -4.45 -12.00 26.76
CA TYR A 268 -5.86 -12.30 26.99
C TYR A 268 -6.30 -13.51 26.17
N TYR A 269 -5.82 -13.65 24.93
CA TYR A 269 -6.07 -14.83 24.10
C TYR A 269 -4.82 -15.29 23.32
N ASP A 270 -4.83 -16.56 22.90
CA ASP A 270 -3.84 -17.10 21.96
C ASP A 270 -4.21 -16.74 20.51
N LEU A 271 -3.32 -16.02 19.81
CA LEU A 271 -3.62 -15.41 18.52
C LEU A 271 -4.01 -16.44 17.45
N ARG A 272 -3.26 -17.55 17.34
CA ARG A 272 -3.55 -18.57 16.32
C ARG A 272 -4.72 -19.43 16.73
N GLY A 273 -4.79 -19.82 18.00
CA GLY A 273 -5.84 -20.64 18.55
C GLY A 273 -7.23 -20.01 18.40
N VAL A 274 -7.37 -18.69 18.58
CA VAL A 274 -8.67 -18.03 18.38
C VAL A 274 -9.10 -18.00 16.92
N VAL A 275 -8.16 -17.76 16.00
CA VAL A 275 -8.43 -17.77 14.55
C VAL A 275 -8.83 -19.18 14.11
N GLU A 276 -8.06 -20.19 14.50
CA GLU A 276 -8.36 -21.59 14.22
C GLU A 276 -9.71 -22.03 14.80
N GLN A 277 -10.03 -21.59 16.02
CA GLN A 277 -11.32 -21.88 16.66
C GLN A 277 -12.48 -21.30 15.83
N LEU A 278 -12.42 -20.01 15.49
CA LEU A 278 -13.47 -19.32 14.74
C LEU A 278 -13.63 -19.88 13.33
N HIS A 279 -12.52 -20.09 12.61
CA HIS A 279 -12.53 -20.68 11.27
C HIS A 279 -13.10 -22.10 11.26
N LYS A 280 -12.83 -22.92 12.29
CA LYS A 280 -13.41 -24.27 12.42
C LYS A 280 -14.93 -24.24 12.58
N GLU A 281 -15.48 -23.18 13.16
CA GLU A 281 -16.93 -22.95 13.24
C GLU A 281 -17.49 -22.24 11.98
N GLY A 282 -16.67 -22.01 10.96
CA GLY A 282 -17.07 -21.32 9.72
C GLY A 282 -17.23 -19.81 9.88
N ILE A 283 -16.68 -19.23 10.94
CA ILE A 283 -16.82 -17.82 11.28
C ILE A 283 -15.62 -17.03 10.74
N ARG A 284 -15.86 -15.93 10.02
CA ARG A 284 -14.82 -14.99 9.60
C ARG A 284 -14.32 -14.16 10.79
N VAL A 285 -13.05 -13.81 10.80
CA VAL A 285 -12.43 -13.03 11.89
C VAL A 285 -11.97 -11.68 11.38
N VAL A 286 -12.61 -10.61 11.89
CA VAL A 286 -12.22 -9.22 11.63
C VAL A 286 -11.40 -8.71 12.82
N GLY A 287 -10.19 -8.23 12.58
CA GLY A 287 -9.29 -7.74 13.60
C GLY A 287 -9.40 -6.24 13.74
N ARG A 288 -10.05 -5.74 14.80
CA ARG A 288 -10.11 -4.29 15.04
C ARG A 288 -8.84 -3.80 15.67
N LEU A 289 -8.28 -2.75 15.11
CA LEU A 289 -7.04 -2.15 15.57
C LEU A 289 -7.25 -0.64 15.71
N VAL A 290 -7.34 -0.16 16.95
CA VAL A 290 -7.38 1.27 17.27
C VAL A 290 -6.00 1.88 17.00
N ALA A 291 -5.89 2.70 15.95
CA ALA A 291 -4.61 3.15 15.41
C ALA A 291 -3.97 4.27 16.24
N PHE A 292 -4.65 5.42 16.36
CA PHE A 292 -4.03 6.66 16.87
C PHE A 292 -4.53 7.14 18.23
N ARG A 293 -5.66 6.62 18.74
CA ARG A 293 -6.01 6.77 20.16
C ARG A 293 -5.30 5.69 20.98
N ASP A 294 -4.03 5.91 21.29
CA ASP A 294 -3.15 4.91 21.92
C ASP A 294 -2.42 5.53 23.13
N PRO A 295 -3.02 5.47 24.33
CA PRO A 295 -2.44 6.09 25.52
C PRO A 295 -1.17 5.37 26.00
N VAL A 296 -1.01 4.07 25.72
CA VAL A 296 0.19 3.30 26.09
C VAL A 296 1.39 3.78 25.28
N LEU A 297 1.26 3.84 23.95
CA LEU A 297 2.33 4.33 23.09
C LEU A 297 2.57 5.84 23.29
N ALA A 298 1.53 6.65 23.45
CA ALA A 298 1.67 8.09 23.66
C ALA A 298 2.46 8.39 24.94
N ARG A 299 2.13 7.72 26.06
CA ARG A 299 2.84 7.87 27.34
C ARG A 299 4.29 7.43 27.22
N ALA A 300 4.53 6.21 26.72
CA ALA A 300 5.89 5.68 26.58
C ALA A 300 6.76 6.56 25.67
N SER A 301 6.18 7.11 24.60
CA SER A 301 6.88 8.03 23.69
C SER A 301 7.23 9.34 24.39
N TRP A 302 6.31 9.88 25.19
CA TRP A 302 6.55 11.11 25.92
C TRP A 302 7.63 10.96 27.00
N GLU A 303 7.52 9.93 27.84
CA GLU A 303 8.45 9.64 28.94
C GLU A 303 9.87 9.32 28.43
N SER A 304 9.98 8.70 27.25
CA SER A 304 11.27 8.41 26.59
C SER A 304 11.82 9.58 25.76
N GLY A 305 11.15 10.72 25.73
CA GLY A 305 11.59 11.92 25.01
C GLY A 305 11.31 11.93 23.51
N LYS A 306 10.64 10.91 22.96
CA LYS A 306 10.23 10.79 21.55
C LYS A 306 8.93 11.55 21.28
N ARG A 307 8.93 12.85 21.59
CA ARG A 307 7.72 13.69 21.65
C ARG A 307 7.04 13.88 20.29
N ASP A 308 7.79 13.75 19.20
CA ASP A 308 7.30 13.82 17.82
C ASP A 308 6.32 12.68 17.45
N ARG A 309 6.30 11.61 18.23
CA ARG A 309 5.32 10.51 18.11
C ARG A 309 3.95 10.82 18.70
N VAL A 310 3.77 11.97 19.34
CA VAL A 310 2.53 12.36 20.03
C VAL A 310 1.94 13.58 19.33
N VAL A 311 0.60 13.66 19.25
CA VAL A 311 -0.05 14.89 18.81
C VAL A 311 0.13 15.95 19.88
N GLN A 312 0.47 17.17 19.48
CA GLN A 312 0.81 18.24 20.41
C GLN A 312 -0.15 19.43 20.29
N SER A 313 -0.23 20.22 21.35
CA SER A 313 -0.78 21.58 21.32
C SER A 313 0.22 22.58 20.75
N ALA A 314 -0.21 23.82 20.51
CA ALA A 314 0.63 24.89 20.00
C ALA A 314 1.82 25.26 20.91
N ASP A 315 1.70 25.04 22.23
CA ASP A 315 2.77 25.21 23.23
C ASP A 315 3.61 23.93 23.43
N GLY A 316 3.38 22.90 22.61
CA GLY A 316 4.18 21.68 22.56
C GLY A 316 3.87 20.64 23.63
N GLN A 317 2.75 20.75 24.36
CA GLN A 317 2.28 19.73 25.30
C GLN A 317 1.48 18.61 24.60
N PRO A 318 1.30 17.43 25.21
CA PRO A 318 0.47 16.36 24.64
C PRO A 318 -0.98 16.82 24.46
N TRP A 319 -1.58 16.51 23.32
CA TRP A 319 -2.99 16.78 23.09
C TRP A 319 -3.87 15.62 23.59
N ALA A 320 -4.65 15.91 24.63
CA ALA A 320 -5.51 14.97 25.33
C ALA A 320 -6.92 14.81 24.71
N SER A 321 -7.49 15.90 24.17
CA SER A 321 -8.90 15.97 23.74
C SER A 321 -9.91 15.47 24.81
N GLY A 322 -9.60 15.63 26.11
CA GLY A 322 -10.45 15.15 27.20
C GLY A 322 -10.37 13.63 27.49
N TYR A 323 -9.54 12.87 26.78
CA TYR A 323 -9.38 11.42 26.96
C TYR A 323 -8.27 11.02 27.95
N GLY A 324 -7.75 11.98 28.72
CA GLY A 324 -6.61 11.79 29.62
C GLY A 324 -5.33 12.44 29.11
N GLU A 325 -4.27 12.46 29.93
CA GLU A 325 -3.03 13.22 29.67
C GLU A 325 -2.32 12.79 28.37
N TYR A 326 -2.24 11.48 28.13
CA TYR A 326 -1.66 10.90 26.92
C TYR A 326 -2.76 10.11 26.21
N ALA A 327 -3.17 10.56 25.03
CA ALA A 327 -4.29 9.93 24.33
C ALA A 327 -4.02 9.68 22.85
N PHE A 328 -3.37 10.63 22.15
CA PHE A 328 -3.23 10.57 20.71
C PHE A 328 -1.78 10.49 20.24
N THR A 329 -1.49 9.45 19.45
CA THR A 329 -0.23 9.30 18.74
C THR A 329 -0.30 9.96 17.36
N ASN A 330 0.86 10.36 16.85
CA ASN A 330 0.98 11.18 15.66
C ASN A 330 1.05 10.29 14.41
N PHE A 331 0.02 10.33 13.57
CA PHE A 331 -0.04 9.61 12.30
C PHE A 331 0.97 10.09 11.25
N ALA A 332 1.61 11.24 11.43
CA ALA A 332 2.71 11.69 10.58
C ALA A 332 4.05 11.02 10.93
N ASN A 333 4.18 10.49 12.15
CA ASN A 333 5.41 9.87 12.58
C ASN A 333 5.55 8.45 12.00
N ARG A 334 6.65 8.23 11.28
CA ARG A 334 6.93 6.95 10.60
C ARG A 334 6.93 5.75 11.55
N GLU A 335 7.52 5.87 12.75
CA GLU A 335 7.59 4.73 13.69
C GLU A 335 6.21 4.38 14.28
N VAL A 336 5.34 5.39 14.49
CA VAL A 336 3.94 5.16 14.91
C VAL A 336 3.15 4.43 13.81
N ARG A 337 3.36 4.81 12.55
CA ARG A 337 2.73 4.14 11.39
C ARG A 337 3.24 2.70 11.27
N GLU A 338 4.56 2.51 11.31
CA GLU A 338 5.21 1.19 11.23
C GLU A 338 4.75 0.25 12.36
N TYR A 339 4.55 0.77 13.59
CA TYR A 339 4.01 0.00 14.71
C TYR A 339 2.60 -0.55 14.42
N ASN A 340 1.68 0.30 13.98
CA ASN A 340 0.31 -0.10 13.69
C ASN A 340 0.22 -1.01 12.46
N ILE A 341 1.07 -0.81 11.45
CA ILE A 341 1.17 -1.70 10.28
C ILE A 341 1.75 -3.06 10.67
N ALA A 342 2.76 -3.10 11.53
CA ALA A 342 3.36 -4.35 12.00
C ALA A 342 2.36 -5.21 12.79
N LEU A 343 1.55 -4.61 13.66
CA LEU A 343 0.46 -5.30 14.37
C LEU A 343 -0.62 -5.82 13.40
N ALA A 344 -1.05 -5.01 12.45
CA ALA A 344 -2.00 -5.41 11.42
C ALA A 344 -1.47 -6.60 10.57
N THR A 345 -0.21 -6.54 10.17
CA THR A 345 0.47 -7.57 9.39
C THR A 345 0.61 -8.86 10.19
N GLU A 346 0.97 -8.78 11.48
CA GLU A 346 1.07 -9.94 12.36
C GLU A 346 -0.28 -10.67 12.51
N ALA A 347 -1.36 -9.92 12.73
CA ALA A 347 -2.71 -10.49 12.84
C ALA A 347 -3.19 -11.09 11.51
N ALA A 348 -2.99 -10.40 10.39
CA ALA A 348 -3.32 -10.91 9.06
C ALA A 348 -2.59 -12.23 8.76
N ARG A 349 -1.28 -12.29 9.07
CA ARG A 349 -0.47 -13.51 8.94
C ARG A 349 -0.95 -14.66 9.82
N ALA A 350 -1.51 -14.34 10.99
CA ALA A 350 -2.09 -15.36 11.87
C ALA A 350 -3.44 -15.90 11.38
N GLY A 351 -4.01 -15.31 10.32
CA GLY A 351 -5.20 -15.78 9.63
C GLY A 351 -6.44 -14.92 9.85
N PHE A 352 -6.33 -13.74 10.46
CA PHE A 352 -7.43 -12.77 10.41
C PHE A 352 -7.81 -12.48 8.96
N ASP A 353 -9.11 -12.57 8.65
CA ASP A 353 -9.63 -12.38 7.29
C ASP A 353 -9.60 -10.91 6.86
N ASP A 354 -9.76 -10.04 7.84
CA ASP A 354 -9.93 -8.61 7.68
C ASP A 354 -9.18 -7.89 8.80
N ILE A 355 -8.51 -6.79 8.49
CA ILE A 355 -8.05 -5.82 9.48
C ILE A 355 -8.93 -4.58 9.36
N LEU A 356 -9.54 -4.17 10.46
CA LEU A 356 -10.39 -2.98 10.54
C LEU A 356 -9.73 -1.94 11.43
N TYR A 357 -9.16 -0.91 10.82
CA TYR A 357 -8.65 0.20 11.62
C TYR A 357 -9.78 0.98 12.25
N ASP A 358 -9.70 1.19 13.55
CA ASP A 358 -10.55 2.13 14.27
C ASP A 358 -9.71 3.29 14.82
N TYR A 359 -10.34 4.41 15.16
CA TYR A 359 -9.65 5.64 15.55
C TYR A 359 -8.51 6.04 14.60
N VAL A 360 -8.68 5.75 13.30
CA VAL A 360 -7.82 6.22 12.20
C VAL A 360 -8.25 7.64 11.81
N ARG A 361 -7.97 8.56 12.75
CA ARG A 361 -8.45 9.94 12.73
C ARG A 361 -7.53 10.83 13.58
N ARG A 362 -7.66 12.14 13.40
CA ARG A 362 -7.10 13.11 14.36
C ARG A 362 -7.97 13.19 15.64
N PRO A 363 -7.42 13.69 16.76
CA PRO A 363 -8.22 14.09 17.92
C PRO A 363 -9.19 15.22 17.59
N GLU A 364 -10.25 15.35 18.37
CA GLU A 364 -11.12 16.53 18.36
C GLU A 364 -10.36 17.77 18.82
N GLY A 365 -10.89 18.94 18.45
CA GLY A 365 -10.34 20.23 18.79
C GLY A 365 -10.12 21.12 17.57
N PRO A 366 -9.88 22.43 17.81
CA PRO A 366 -9.60 23.38 16.75
C PRO A 366 -8.28 23.05 16.06
N ILE A 367 -8.30 22.91 14.74
CA ILE A 367 -7.16 22.42 13.96
C ILE A 367 -5.93 23.34 14.10
N GLU A 368 -6.16 24.63 14.26
CA GLU A 368 -5.14 25.66 14.47
C GLU A 368 -4.39 25.52 15.81
N GLN A 369 -4.95 24.78 16.77
CA GLN A 369 -4.31 24.49 18.06
C GLN A 369 -3.55 23.15 18.05
N LEU A 370 -3.86 22.29 17.07
CA LEU A 370 -3.24 20.98 16.91
C LEU A 370 -1.91 21.11 16.16
N ARG A 371 -0.92 20.35 16.59
CA ARG A 371 0.37 20.18 15.93
C ARG A 371 0.62 18.70 15.72
N PHE A 372 0.97 18.35 14.49
CA PHE A 372 1.38 17.01 14.08
C PHE A 372 2.83 17.12 13.60
N PRO A 373 3.82 16.94 14.50
CA PRO A 373 5.23 17.07 14.12
C PRO A 373 5.57 16.20 12.90
N GLY A 374 6.21 16.81 11.90
CA GLY A 374 6.60 16.12 10.66
C GLY A 374 5.46 15.85 9.66
N LEU A 375 4.24 16.33 9.90
CA LEU A 375 3.18 16.25 8.91
C LEU A 375 3.42 17.22 7.76
N GLU A 376 3.47 16.69 6.55
CA GLU A 376 3.39 17.46 5.31
C GLU A 376 1.96 17.37 4.77
N GLY A 377 1.35 18.52 4.44
CA GLY A 377 -0.05 18.57 4.00
C GLY A 377 -1.08 18.55 5.14
N THR A 378 -2.25 18.00 4.85
CA THR A 378 -3.41 17.97 5.75
C THR A 378 -3.47 16.68 6.59
N PRO A 379 -4.15 16.69 7.75
CA PRO A 379 -4.44 15.47 8.50
C PRO A 379 -5.11 14.37 7.66
N GLU A 380 -6.05 14.77 6.80
CA GLU A 380 -6.75 13.89 5.88
C GLU A 380 -5.79 13.16 4.94
N GLU A 381 -4.84 13.88 4.33
CA GLU A 381 -3.81 13.29 3.47
C GLU A 381 -2.92 12.31 4.23
N GLY A 382 -2.44 12.69 5.42
CA GLY A 382 -1.62 11.80 6.27
C GLY A 382 -2.33 10.49 6.65
N ILE A 383 -3.64 10.57 6.93
CA ILE A 383 -4.48 9.38 7.22
C ILE A 383 -4.68 8.53 5.97
N VAL A 384 -4.96 9.15 4.83
CA VAL A 384 -5.13 8.45 3.54
C VAL A 384 -3.85 7.73 3.13
N ASP A 385 -2.69 8.35 3.35
CA ASP A 385 -1.38 7.74 3.06
C ASP A 385 -1.09 6.57 4.02
N PHE A 386 -1.41 6.69 5.31
CA PHE A 386 -1.31 5.58 6.26
C PHE A 386 -2.17 4.38 5.82
N LEU A 387 -3.42 4.60 5.40
CA LEU A 387 -4.28 3.54 4.90
C LEU A 387 -3.74 2.91 3.62
N ALA A 388 -3.19 3.73 2.71
CA ALA A 388 -2.60 3.25 1.46
C ALA A 388 -1.38 2.36 1.71
N GLU A 389 -0.50 2.75 2.64
CA GLU A 389 0.66 1.96 3.05
C GLU A 389 0.24 0.65 3.72
N SER A 390 -0.69 0.72 4.68
CA SER A 390 -1.15 -0.45 5.40
C SER A 390 -1.87 -1.46 4.51
N ARG A 391 -2.68 -1.00 3.53
CA ARG A 391 -3.38 -1.91 2.62
C ARG A 391 -2.42 -2.81 1.86
N ASN A 392 -1.26 -2.31 1.46
CA ASN A 392 -0.26 -3.12 0.76
C ASN A 392 0.29 -4.23 1.66
N ALA A 393 0.65 -3.89 2.91
CA ALA A 393 1.19 -4.85 3.87
C ALA A 393 0.16 -5.92 4.28
N VAL A 394 -1.07 -5.50 4.60
CA VAL A 394 -2.18 -6.40 4.98
C VAL A 394 -2.57 -7.32 3.82
N ARG A 395 -2.60 -6.80 2.58
CA ARG A 395 -2.90 -7.60 1.38
C ARG A 395 -1.85 -8.65 1.08
N ALA A 396 -0.57 -8.35 1.34
CA ALA A 396 0.51 -9.31 1.15
C ALA A 396 0.37 -10.54 2.07
N GLU A 397 -0.30 -10.39 3.21
CA GLU A 397 -0.61 -11.49 4.13
C GLU A 397 -2.01 -12.11 3.88
N GLY A 398 -2.70 -11.68 2.82
CA GLY A 398 -3.95 -12.30 2.37
C GLY A 398 -5.21 -11.82 3.10
N ALA A 399 -5.20 -10.65 3.74
CA ALA A 399 -6.37 -10.07 4.41
C ALA A 399 -6.95 -8.84 3.68
N TYR A 400 -8.21 -8.53 3.95
CA TYR A 400 -8.85 -7.27 3.56
C TYR A 400 -8.47 -6.15 4.54
N LEU A 401 -8.44 -4.91 4.06
CA LEU A 401 -8.30 -3.73 4.92
C LEU A 401 -9.57 -2.90 4.90
N GLY A 402 -10.13 -2.65 6.09
CA GLY A 402 -11.21 -1.68 6.30
C GLY A 402 -10.80 -0.53 7.22
N ALA A 403 -11.61 0.53 7.20
CA ALA A 403 -11.48 1.65 8.14
C ALA A 403 -12.83 2.04 8.73
N SER A 404 -12.92 2.07 10.06
CA SER A 404 -14.04 2.63 10.80
C SER A 404 -13.99 4.15 10.72
N VAL A 405 -15.13 4.75 10.35
CA VAL A 405 -15.25 6.21 10.21
C VAL A 405 -16.39 6.74 11.06
N PHE A 406 -16.21 7.90 11.65
CA PHE A 406 -17.27 8.56 12.43
C PHE A 406 -18.37 9.03 11.49
N GLY A 407 -19.64 8.89 11.90
CA GLY A 407 -20.78 9.30 11.09
C GLY A 407 -20.67 10.74 10.57
N ILE A 408 -20.17 11.66 11.40
CA ILE A 408 -20.02 13.08 11.03
C ILE A 408 -19.04 13.32 9.88
N ALA A 409 -18.11 12.39 9.60
CA ALA A 409 -17.04 12.52 8.61
C ALA A 409 -17.57 12.80 7.21
N VAL A 410 -18.73 12.24 6.87
CA VAL A 410 -19.31 12.32 5.53
C VAL A 410 -19.56 13.76 5.08
N ASN A 411 -19.89 14.66 6.03
CA ASN A 411 -20.15 16.08 5.77
C ASN A 411 -19.11 17.00 6.42
N ARG A 412 -18.42 16.54 7.45
CA ARG A 412 -17.47 17.32 8.26
C ARG A 412 -16.12 16.58 8.37
N PRO A 413 -15.47 16.22 7.23
CA PRO A 413 -14.28 15.37 7.23
C PRO A 413 -13.15 15.98 8.08
N THR A 414 -12.95 17.30 7.97
CA THR A 414 -11.87 18.03 8.65
C THR A 414 -11.98 18.07 10.17
N GLN A 415 -13.17 17.89 10.75
CA GLN A 415 -13.31 17.86 12.22
C GLN A 415 -12.63 16.65 12.86
N ILE A 416 -12.37 15.61 12.06
CA ILE A 416 -11.84 14.32 12.51
C ILE A 416 -10.77 13.77 11.56
N GLY A 417 -10.46 14.46 10.45
CA GLY A 417 -9.41 14.06 9.51
C GLY A 417 -9.81 12.87 8.62
N GLN A 418 -11.09 12.64 8.38
CA GLN A 418 -11.58 11.49 7.62
C GLN A 418 -12.25 11.93 6.32
N ASP A 419 -11.47 12.08 5.25
CA ASP A 419 -12.00 12.28 3.89
C ASP A 419 -12.49 10.95 3.32
N ILE A 420 -13.80 10.74 3.35
CA ILE A 420 -14.44 9.49 2.90
C ILE A 420 -14.14 9.18 1.43
N THR A 421 -14.14 10.18 0.55
CA THR A 421 -13.89 9.98 -0.89
C THR A 421 -12.45 9.52 -1.12
N ALA A 422 -11.49 10.11 -0.42
CA ALA A 422 -10.09 9.75 -0.53
C ALA A 422 -9.81 8.38 0.12
N MET A 423 -10.34 8.15 1.32
CA MET A 423 -10.17 6.89 2.08
C MET A 423 -10.77 5.71 1.31
N ALA A 424 -11.96 5.84 0.71
CA ALA A 424 -12.63 4.78 -0.06
C ALA A 424 -11.80 4.26 -1.25
N ARG A 425 -10.83 5.04 -1.74
CA ARG A 425 -9.88 4.60 -2.80
C ARG A 425 -8.70 3.79 -2.26
N LYS A 426 -8.49 3.78 -0.94
CA LYS A 426 -7.33 3.18 -0.27
C LYS A 426 -7.68 1.99 0.62
N VAL A 427 -8.96 1.70 0.82
CA VAL A 427 -9.42 0.55 1.62
C VAL A 427 -10.38 -0.31 0.81
N ASP A 428 -10.60 -1.54 1.26
CA ASP A 428 -11.52 -2.50 0.64
C ASP A 428 -12.96 -2.29 1.13
N TYR A 429 -13.12 -1.75 2.34
CA TYR A 429 -14.41 -1.31 2.85
C TYR A 429 -14.27 -0.17 3.86
N ILE A 430 -15.33 0.64 3.95
CA ILE A 430 -15.48 1.67 4.98
C ILE A 430 -16.59 1.21 5.93
N ALA A 431 -16.33 1.32 7.23
CA ALA A 431 -17.29 0.96 8.27
C ALA A 431 -17.79 2.20 9.01
N PRO A 432 -18.83 2.90 8.51
CA PRO A 432 -19.35 4.08 9.17
C PRO A 432 -20.01 3.70 10.50
N MET A 433 -19.69 4.44 11.56
CA MET A 433 -20.28 4.34 12.89
C MET A 433 -21.63 5.05 12.93
N ILE A 434 -22.69 4.28 12.64
CA ILE A 434 -24.06 4.77 12.62
C ILE A 434 -24.72 4.42 13.95
N TYR A 435 -24.55 5.31 14.93
CA TYR A 435 -25.18 5.18 16.25
C TYR A 435 -26.24 6.27 16.40
N PRO A 436 -27.53 5.95 16.21
CA PRO A 436 -28.64 6.89 16.36
C PRO A 436 -28.54 7.78 17.61
N SER A 437 -28.12 7.20 18.74
CA SER A 437 -27.94 7.91 20.02
C SER A 437 -26.87 9.01 20.02
N HIS A 438 -25.99 9.05 19.02
CA HIS A 438 -24.88 10.00 18.93
C HIS A 438 -25.13 11.15 17.94
N TRP A 439 -26.32 11.17 17.32
CA TRP A 439 -26.71 12.24 16.42
C TRP A 439 -27.52 13.31 17.16
N GLY A 440 -27.25 14.58 16.83
CA GLY A 440 -28.05 15.69 17.32
C GLY A 440 -29.44 15.71 16.65
N SER A 441 -30.43 16.23 17.38
CA SER A 441 -31.76 16.53 16.85
C SER A 441 -31.67 17.33 15.54
N GLY A 442 -32.37 16.87 14.50
CA GLY A 442 -32.43 17.53 13.18
C GLY A 442 -31.37 17.08 12.18
N GLU A 443 -30.37 16.27 12.59
CA GLU A 443 -29.37 15.70 11.67
C GLU A 443 -30.08 14.88 10.57
N TYR A 444 -29.68 15.09 9.31
CA TYR A 444 -30.34 14.52 8.13
C TYR A 444 -31.86 14.76 8.05
N GLY A 445 -32.36 15.82 8.69
CA GLY A 445 -33.79 16.12 8.75
C GLY A 445 -34.59 15.11 9.58
N VAL A 446 -33.96 14.44 10.54
CA VAL A 446 -34.59 13.53 11.50
C VAL A 446 -34.70 14.24 12.84
N SER A 447 -35.92 14.44 13.33
CA SER A 447 -36.17 15.29 14.52
C SER A 447 -35.57 14.70 15.80
N ASP A 448 -35.69 13.39 15.99
CA ASP A 448 -35.14 12.66 17.11
C ASP A 448 -34.48 11.38 16.58
N PRO A 449 -33.18 11.43 16.23
CA PRO A 449 -32.47 10.29 15.67
C PRO A 449 -32.51 9.04 16.54
N GLU A 450 -32.39 9.16 17.86
CA GLU A 450 -32.32 8.01 18.77
C GLU A 450 -33.64 7.23 18.77
N SER A 451 -34.78 7.92 18.66
CA SER A 451 -36.11 7.29 18.54
C SER A 451 -36.53 6.97 17.10
N GLN A 452 -35.80 7.46 16.09
CA GLN A 452 -36.05 7.23 14.65
C GLN A 452 -34.86 6.52 13.97
N PRO A 453 -34.48 5.31 14.43
CA PRO A 453 -33.29 4.61 13.96
C PRO A 453 -33.31 4.26 12.45
N LEU A 454 -34.48 4.04 11.85
CA LEU A 454 -34.58 3.70 10.43
C LEU A 454 -34.16 4.89 9.57
N GLU A 455 -34.78 6.05 9.79
CA GLU A 455 -34.59 7.24 8.98
C GLU A 455 -33.17 7.77 9.09
N ILE A 456 -32.62 7.86 10.31
CA ILE A 456 -31.25 8.35 10.50
C ILE A 456 -30.23 7.42 9.84
N THR A 457 -30.43 6.10 9.96
CA THR A 457 -29.53 5.12 9.35
C THR A 457 -29.61 5.17 7.83
N GLN A 458 -30.81 5.15 7.27
CA GLN A 458 -31.01 5.20 5.83
C GLN A 458 -30.40 6.46 5.21
N ARG A 459 -30.69 7.65 5.77
CA ARG A 459 -30.27 8.93 5.19
C ARG A 459 -28.77 9.16 5.34
N SER A 460 -28.19 8.81 6.48
CA SER A 460 -26.75 8.94 6.69
C SER A 460 -25.96 7.97 5.80
N LEU A 461 -26.41 6.72 5.66
CA LEU A 461 -25.76 5.74 4.79
C LEU A 461 -25.85 6.09 3.30
N ALA A 462 -26.95 6.70 2.86
CA ALA A 462 -27.06 7.23 1.51
C ALA A 462 -25.94 8.24 1.19
N ALA A 463 -25.61 9.11 2.15
CA ALA A 463 -24.52 10.08 1.99
C ALA A 463 -23.14 9.39 1.92
N PHE A 464 -22.90 8.33 2.71
CA PHE A 464 -21.67 7.54 2.59
C PHE A 464 -21.56 6.84 1.23
N ALA A 465 -22.66 6.28 0.73
CA ALA A 465 -22.70 5.65 -0.59
C ALA A 465 -22.38 6.67 -1.71
N GLU A 466 -22.87 7.90 -1.60
CA GLU A 466 -22.55 8.98 -2.53
C GLU A 466 -21.05 9.32 -2.51
N LYS A 467 -20.43 9.45 -1.33
CA LYS A 467 -18.99 9.74 -1.22
C LYS A 467 -18.11 8.60 -1.73
N ALA A 468 -18.54 7.35 -1.55
CA ALA A 468 -17.81 6.18 -2.02
C ALA A 468 -18.09 5.84 -3.50
N ALA A 469 -19.01 6.57 -4.17
CA ALA A 469 -19.38 6.31 -5.55
C ALA A 469 -18.16 6.37 -6.50
N GLY A 470 -18.11 5.45 -7.46
CA GLY A 470 -16.98 5.33 -8.39
C GLY A 470 -15.70 4.73 -7.78
N THR A 471 -15.77 4.26 -6.53
CA THR A 471 -14.72 3.42 -5.92
C THR A 471 -15.16 1.96 -5.85
N GLN A 472 -14.28 1.09 -5.36
CA GLN A 472 -14.56 -0.34 -5.17
C GLN A 472 -14.77 -0.70 -3.69
N THR A 473 -14.70 0.30 -2.82
CA THR A 473 -14.95 0.14 -1.40
C THR A 473 -16.41 -0.25 -1.19
N VAL A 474 -16.63 -1.24 -0.34
CA VAL A 474 -17.97 -1.58 0.16
C VAL A 474 -18.25 -0.78 1.43
N ILE A 475 -19.50 -0.40 1.67
CA ILE A 475 -19.91 0.19 2.94
C ILE A 475 -20.47 -0.90 3.85
N ILE A 476 -19.90 -1.06 5.04
CA ILE A 476 -20.30 -2.06 6.05
C ILE A 476 -20.53 -1.34 7.38
N PRO A 477 -21.73 -0.81 7.65
CA PRO A 477 -21.98 -0.02 8.85
C PRO A 477 -21.76 -0.77 10.15
N TRP A 478 -21.24 -0.04 11.13
CA TRP A 478 -21.45 -0.34 12.53
C TRP A 478 -22.86 0.09 12.94
N ILE A 479 -23.61 -0.83 13.54
CA ILE A 479 -24.99 -0.68 13.98
C ILE A 479 -25.04 -0.69 15.49
N GLN A 480 -25.81 0.24 16.08
CA GLN A 480 -25.95 0.34 17.53
C GLN A 480 -26.75 -0.86 18.08
N ALA A 481 -26.12 -1.60 18.99
CA ALA A 481 -26.74 -2.71 19.74
C ALA A 481 -26.67 -2.49 21.27
N PHE A 482 -26.65 -1.23 21.69
CA PHE A 482 -26.69 -0.80 23.10
C PHE A 482 -27.75 0.29 23.30
N SER A 483 -28.25 0.43 24.53
CA SER A 483 -29.23 1.45 24.90
C SER A 483 -28.55 2.69 25.50
N MET A 484 -29.11 3.87 25.24
CA MET A 484 -28.73 5.13 25.91
C MET A 484 -29.98 5.72 26.57
N SER A 485 -30.62 6.73 25.95
CA SER A 485 -31.87 7.31 26.44
C SER A 485 -33.07 6.47 26.01
N VAL A 486 -32.97 5.81 24.85
CA VAL A 486 -33.98 4.90 24.29
C VAL A 486 -33.48 3.46 24.45
N HIS A 487 -34.41 2.55 24.77
CA HIS A 487 -34.12 1.13 24.80
C HIS A 487 -33.94 0.59 23.37
N TYR A 488 -32.79 -0.04 23.13
CA TYR A 488 -32.46 -0.70 21.86
C TYR A 488 -32.51 -2.21 22.05
N GLY A 489 -33.51 -2.83 21.40
CA GLY A 489 -33.61 -4.28 21.23
C GLY A 489 -33.95 -4.61 19.77
N ARG A 490 -34.56 -5.78 19.54
CA ARG A 490 -34.97 -6.29 18.23
C ARG A 490 -35.51 -5.23 17.25
N ASP A 491 -36.51 -4.45 17.64
CA ASP A 491 -37.17 -3.52 16.72
C ASP A 491 -36.26 -2.37 16.29
N GLN A 492 -35.49 -1.78 17.21
CA GLN A 492 -34.55 -0.70 16.90
C GLN A 492 -33.35 -1.21 16.09
N ILE A 493 -32.85 -2.42 16.37
CA ILE A 493 -31.76 -3.03 15.60
C ILE A 493 -32.24 -3.31 14.17
N ARG A 494 -33.42 -3.92 14.01
CA ARG A 494 -34.01 -4.18 12.69
C ARG A 494 -34.28 -2.92 11.89
N ALA A 495 -34.80 -1.88 12.54
CA ALA A 495 -35.03 -0.59 11.90
C ALA A 495 -33.74 -0.02 11.27
N GLN A 496 -32.61 -0.12 11.98
CA GLN A 496 -31.30 0.28 11.43
C GLN A 496 -30.89 -0.62 10.25
N LEU A 497 -31.03 -1.94 10.38
CA LEU A 497 -30.70 -2.90 9.31
C LEU A 497 -31.55 -2.67 8.05
N ASP A 498 -32.84 -2.38 8.20
CA ASP A 498 -33.73 -2.06 7.08
C ASP A 498 -33.35 -0.72 6.42
N GLY A 499 -32.93 0.26 7.23
CA GLY A 499 -32.36 1.52 6.70
C GLY A 499 -31.07 1.29 5.90
N ALA A 500 -30.21 0.37 6.32
CA ALA A 500 -29.02 -0.03 5.56
C ALA A 500 -29.38 -0.77 4.26
N ARG A 501 -30.30 -1.74 4.32
CA ARG A 501 -30.78 -2.51 3.15
C ARG A 501 -31.45 -1.62 2.10
N ALA A 502 -32.15 -0.56 2.52
CA ALA A 502 -32.73 0.42 1.60
C ALA A 502 -31.67 1.14 0.74
N ASN A 503 -30.39 1.09 1.13
CA ASN A 503 -29.24 1.57 0.37
C ASN A 503 -28.43 0.44 -0.30
N GLY A 504 -28.96 -0.79 -0.36
CA GLY A 504 -28.26 -1.95 -0.90
C GLY A 504 -27.13 -2.47 -0.02
N MET A 505 -27.14 -2.15 1.28
CA MET A 505 -26.14 -2.58 2.25
C MET A 505 -26.70 -3.72 3.11
N ASP A 506 -26.34 -4.96 2.78
CA ASP A 506 -26.75 -6.16 3.53
C ASP A 506 -25.77 -6.56 4.63
N SER A 507 -24.54 -6.03 4.58
CA SER A 507 -23.49 -6.31 5.56
C SER A 507 -23.53 -5.33 6.72
N PHE A 508 -23.19 -5.79 7.91
CA PHE A 508 -23.15 -4.95 9.12
C PHE A 508 -22.22 -5.52 10.19
N LEU A 509 -21.86 -4.66 11.13
CA LEU A 509 -21.22 -5.02 12.39
C LEU A 509 -22.07 -4.49 13.55
N LEU A 510 -22.52 -5.34 14.47
CA LEU A 510 -23.18 -4.89 15.70
C LEU A 510 -22.14 -4.40 16.72
N TRP A 511 -22.38 -3.22 17.27
CA TRP A 511 -21.55 -2.64 18.31
C TRP A 511 -22.30 -2.59 19.65
N ASN A 512 -21.72 -3.22 20.67
CA ASN A 512 -22.09 -3.02 22.08
C ASN A 512 -20.83 -3.10 22.94
N ALA A 513 -20.48 -2.00 23.62
CA ALA A 513 -19.27 -1.92 24.46
C ALA A 513 -19.23 -2.97 25.60
N SER A 514 -20.40 -3.46 26.04
CA SER A 514 -20.48 -4.53 27.04
C SER A 514 -20.31 -5.95 26.46
N CYS A 515 -20.23 -6.08 25.13
CA CYS A 515 -20.19 -7.35 24.40
C CYS A 515 -21.35 -8.29 24.75
N LYS A 516 -22.50 -7.74 25.14
CA LYS A 516 -23.73 -8.49 25.42
C LYS A 516 -24.66 -8.42 24.22
N TYR A 517 -24.90 -9.55 23.58
CA TYR A 517 -25.79 -9.67 22.44
C TYR A 517 -26.88 -10.70 22.73
N ASN A 518 -28.07 -10.47 22.18
CA ASN A 518 -29.18 -11.40 22.28
C ASN A 518 -29.54 -11.88 20.87
N ALA A 519 -29.52 -13.20 20.65
CA ALA A 519 -29.88 -13.81 19.37
C ALA A 519 -31.29 -13.41 18.90
N ALA A 520 -32.21 -13.17 19.83
CA ALA A 520 -33.57 -12.72 19.52
C ALA A 520 -33.63 -11.37 18.78
N ASP A 521 -32.59 -10.54 18.91
CA ASP A 521 -32.52 -9.24 18.23
C ASP A 521 -32.28 -9.39 16.71
N LEU A 522 -31.68 -10.50 16.27
CA LEU A 522 -31.41 -10.80 14.86
C LEU A 522 -32.31 -11.91 14.27
N ALA A 523 -33.05 -12.63 15.11
CA ALA A 523 -33.96 -13.69 14.65
C ALA A 523 -35.00 -13.13 13.64
N PRO A 524 -35.35 -13.85 12.55
CA PRO A 524 -36.29 -13.42 11.51
C PRO A 524 -37.70 -13.03 11.98
#